data_AF-A0A376D370-F1
#
_entry.id   AF-A0A376D370-F1
#
_cell.length_a   1.000
_cell.length_b   1.000
_cell.length_c   1.000
_cell.angle_alpha   90.00
_cell.angle_beta   90.00
_cell.angle_gamma   90.00
#
_symmetry.space_group_name_H-M   'P 1'
#
loop_
_entity.id
_entity.type
_entity.pdbx_description
1 polymer ?
#
loop_
_entity_poly.entity_id
_entity_poly.type
_entity_poly.pdbx_seq_one_letter_code
_entity_poly.pdbx_strand_id
1 'polypeptide(L)'
;MNKIYSLKYSHITGGLVAVSELTRKVSVGTSRKKVILGIILSSIYGSYGETAFAAMLDINNIWTRDYLDLAQNRGEFRPGATNVQLMMKDGKIFHFPELPVPDFSAVSNKGATTSIGGAYSVTATHNGTQHHAITTQSWDQTAYKASNRVSSGDFSVHRLNKFVVETTGVTESADFSLSPEDAMKRYGVNYNGKEQIIGFRAGAGTTSTILNGKQYLFGQNYNPDLLSASLLIWTGKTRVTFIPTEPLLKTHQFLAIVVLVSYLYDKEQQKWVFHGVTSTVGFISSTNIAWTNYALF
;
A
#
# COMPACT_ATOMS: atom_id res chain seq x y z
N MET A 1 -62.42 13.60 -56.99
CA MET A 1 -61.49 12.61 -56.40
C MET A 1 -61.79 12.55 -54.90
N ASN A 2 -62.56 11.57 -54.44
CA ASN A 2 -62.97 11.46 -53.03
C ASN A 2 -61.77 11.01 -52.18
N LYS A 3 -61.33 11.86 -51.24
CA LYS A 3 -60.27 11.51 -50.29
C LYS A 3 -60.92 10.81 -49.09
N ILE A 4 -60.65 9.52 -48.94
CA ILE A 4 -61.11 8.73 -47.78
C ILE A 4 -60.19 9.06 -46.59
N TYR A 5 -60.78 9.53 -45.50
CA TYR A 5 -60.08 9.86 -44.26
C TYR A 5 -60.62 9.00 -43.12
N SER A 6 -59.73 8.53 -42.25
CA SER A 6 -60.08 7.86 -40.99
C SER A 6 -59.98 8.83 -39.82
N LEU A 7 -60.93 8.81 -38.89
CA LEU A 7 -60.81 9.56 -37.64
C LEU A 7 -60.00 8.75 -36.63
N LYS A 8 -58.95 9.35 -36.07
CA LYS A 8 -58.12 8.74 -35.01
C LYS A 8 -57.98 9.68 -33.82
N TYR A 9 -57.99 9.10 -32.63
CA TYR A 9 -57.91 9.88 -31.41
C TYR A 9 -56.46 10.38 -31.20
N SER A 10 -56.31 11.69 -31.05
CA SER A 10 -55.04 12.34 -30.77
C SER A 10 -55.02 12.80 -29.32
N HIS A 11 -54.09 12.27 -28.55
CA HIS A 11 -53.90 12.63 -27.15
C HIS A 11 -53.29 14.02 -26.96
N ILE A 12 -52.62 14.57 -27.99
CA ILE A 12 -52.03 15.92 -27.94
C ILE A 12 -53.13 16.98 -28.05
N THR A 13 -54.13 16.73 -28.89
CA THR A 13 -55.25 17.67 -29.11
C THR A 13 -56.49 17.29 -28.29
N GLY A 14 -56.44 16.19 -27.53
CA GLY A 14 -57.54 15.72 -26.67
C GLY A 14 -58.81 15.29 -27.42
N GLY A 15 -58.72 14.91 -28.69
CA GLY A 15 -59.89 14.66 -29.53
C GLY A 15 -59.61 13.87 -30.81
N LEU A 16 -60.68 13.48 -31.52
CA LEU A 16 -60.58 12.76 -32.80
C LEU A 16 -60.17 13.71 -33.93
N VAL A 17 -59.17 13.31 -34.72
CA VAL A 17 -58.64 14.09 -35.85
C VAL A 17 -58.66 13.22 -37.10
N ALA A 18 -58.99 13.81 -38.25
CA ALA A 18 -59.05 13.12 -39.53
C ALA A 18 -57.64 12.93 -40.12
N VAL A 19 -57.29 11.69 -40.47
CA VAL A 19 -55.99 11.30 -41.03
C VAL A 19 -56.19 10.50 -42.31
N SER A 20 -55.36 10.78 -43.32
CA SER A 20 -55.38 10.07 -44.61
C SER A 20 -55.07 8.57 -44.43
N GLU A 21 -55.87 7.69 -45.04
CA GLU A 21 -55.70 6.23 -44.93
C GLU A 21 -54.54 5.66 -45.78
N LEU A 22 -53.88 6.48 -46.63
CA LEU A 22 -52.95 6.01 -47.66
C LEU A 22 -51.50 5.72 -47.21
N THR A 23 -51.20 5.70 -45.91
CA THR A 23 -49.86 5.34 -45.42
C THR A 23 -49.85 3.94 -44.82
N ARG A 24 -49.50 2.95 -45.65
CA ARG A 24 -49.25 1.54 -45.27
C ARG A 24 -47.95 1.44 -44.45
N LYS A 25 -47.99 0.60 -43.41
CA LYS A 25 -46.91 0.29 -42.44
C LYS A 25 -45.49 0.28 -43.03
N VAL A 26 -44.63 1.18 -42.57
CA VAL A 26 -43.18 0.96 -42.56
C VAL A 26 -42.85 0.35 -41.19
N SER A 27 -42.62 -0.96 -41.14
CA SER A 27 -42.05 -1.62 -39.98
C SER A 27 -40.57 -1.27 -39.90
N VAL A 28 -40.26 -0.11 -39.31
CA VAL A 28 -38.90 0.20 -38.86
C VAL A 28 -38.65 -0.65 -37.63
N GLY A 29 -37.71 -1.59 -37.73
CA GLY A 29 -37.32 -2.48 -36.64
C GLY A 29 -37.03 -1.69 -35.37
N THR A 30 -37.81 -1.97 -34.33
CA THR A 30 -37.64 -1.45 -32.98
C THR A 30 -36.32 -1.96 -32.40
N SER A 31 -35.25 -1.17 -32.47
CA SER A 31 -34.06 -1.34 -31.62
C SER A 31 -34.00 -0.33 -30.46
N ARG A 32 -35.13 0.32 -30.11
CA ARG A 32 -35.24 1.24 -28.97
C ARG A 32 -35.87 0.61 -27.72
N LYS A 33 -35.38 -0.56 -27.30
CA LYS A 33 -35.60 -1.11 -25.95
C LYS A 33 -34.36 -1.85 -25.43
N LYS A 34 -33.21 -1.15 -25.32
CA LYS A 34 -32.08 -1.53 -24.43
C LYS A 34 -31.22 -0.31 -24.04
N VAL A 35 -31.83 0.77 -23.57
CA VAL A 35 -31.07 1.96 -23.08
C VAL A 35 -31.31 2.25 -21.58
N ILE A 36 -32.07 1.42 -20.87
CA ILE A 36 -32.22 1.54 -19.41
C ILE A 36 -32.04 0.15 -18.77
N LEU A 37 -30.84 -0.43 -18.90
CA LEU A 37 -30.28 -1.42 -17.98
C LEU A 37 -28.80 -1.62 -18.36
N GLY A 38 -27.88 -1.00 -17.62
CA GLY A 38 -26.44 -1.30 -17.74
C GLY A 38 -25.46 -0.13 -17.75
N ILE A 39 -25.69 0.96 -17.01
CA ILE A 39 -24.62 1.93 -16.66
C ILE A 39 -23.65 1.35 -15.60
N ILE A 40 -23.38 0.03 -15.59
CA ILE A 40 -22.50 -0.61 -14.59
C ILE A 40 -21.39 -1.47 -15.24
N LEU A 41 -21.19 -1.43 -16.56
CA LEU A 41 -20.16 -2.26 -17.22
C LEU A 41 -19.16 -1.50 -18.10
N SER A 42 -18.93 -0.22 -17.83
CA SER A 42 -17.88 0.57 -18.50
C SER A 42 -16.82 1.18 -17.56
N SER A 43 -16.74 0.73 -16.31
CA SER A 43 -15.62 1.05 -15.39
C SER A 43 -14.54 -0.04 -15.28
N ILE A 44 -14.58 -1.09 -16.13
CA ILE A 44 -13.59 -2.19 -16.11
C ILE A 44 -12.76 -2.23 -17.41
N TYR A 45 -12.50 -1.07 -18.02
CA TYR A 45 -11.42 -0.94 -19.00
C TYR A 45 -10.41 0.07 -18.48
N GLY A 46 -9.49 -0.44 -17.67
CA GLY A 46 -8.45 0.35 -17.01
C GLY A 46 -7.84 -0.28 -15.76
N SER A 47 -8.04 -1.56 -15.50
CA SER A 47 -7.29 -2.31 -14.50
C SER A 47 -6.68 -3.54 -15.16
N TYR A 48 -5.63 -3.33 -15.94
CA TYR A 48 -4.54 -4.29 -15.92
C TYR A 48 -4.06 -4.30 -14.47
N GLY A 49 -4.55 -5.29 -13.71
CA GLY A 49 -4.24 -5.42 -12.30
C GLY A 49 -2.76 -5.74 -12.14
N GLU A 50 -1.93 -4.71 -12.03
CA GLU A 50 -0.64 -4.85 -11.39
C GLU A 50 -0.94 -5.30 -9.95
N THR A 51 -0.73 -6.60 -9.69
CA THR A 51 -1.01 -7.16 -8.37
C THR A 51 0.12 -6.70 -7.47
N ALA A 52 -0.13 -5.64 -6.70
CA ALA A 52 0.88 -5.02 -5.89
C ALA A 52 0.84 -5.63 -4.49
N PHE A 53 1.68 -6.64 -4.22
CA PHE A 53 1.71 -7.28 -2.90
C PHE A 53 2.47 -6.43 -1.89
N ALA A 54 1.91 -6.28 -0.68
CA ALA A 54 2.58 -5.58 0.43
C ALA A 54 3.09 -6.55 1.49
N ALA A 55 2.23 -7.45 1.97
CA ALA A 55 2.57 -8.36 3.06
C ALA A 55 1.79 -9.69 3.02
N MET A 56 2.35 -10.71 3.67
CA MET A 56 1.74 -12.00 3.96
C MET A 56 1.90 -12.25 5.46
N LEU A 57 0.85 -11.97 6.22
CA LEU A 57 0.85 -11.91 7.68
C LEU A 57 0.72 -13.32 8.27
N ASP A 58 1.65 -13.75 9.13
CA ASP A 58 1.45 -14.97 9.92
C ASP A 58 0.49 -14.66 11.07
N ILE A 59 -0.66 -15.32 11.06
CA ILE A 59 -1.71 -15.11 12.06
C ILE A 59 -2.01 -16.35 12.88
N ASN A 60 -1.05 -17.29 12.99
CA ASN A 60 -1.21 -18.46 13.84
C ASN A 60 -1.45 -18.04 15.30
N ASN A 61 -0.61 -17.15 15.83
CA ASN A 61 -0.69 -16.68 17.22
C ASN A 61 -0.93 -15.18 17.37
N ILE A 62 -0.93 -14.42 16.28
CA ILE A 62 -1.06 -12.96 16.28
C ILE A 62 -2.34 -12.57 15.52
N TRP A 63 -2.97 -11.47 15.91
CA TRP A 63 -4.15 -10.98 15.22
C TRP A 63 -3.73 -10.13 14.02
N THR A 64 -4.48 -10.23 12.91
CA THR A 64 -4.31 -9.34 11.76
C THR A 64 -4.32 -7.87 12.17
N ARG A 65 -5.17 -7.50 13.15
CA ARG A 65 -5.26 -6.15 13.67
C ARG A 65 -3.94 -5.67 14.29
N ASP A 66 -3.17 -6.53 14.93
CA ASP A 66 -1.91 -6.12 15.58
C ASP A 66 -0.89 -5.60 14.54
N TYR A 67 -0.86 -6.20 13.35
CA TYR A 67 -0.03 -5.73 12.23
C TYR A 67 -0.49 -4.39 11.65
N LEU A 68 -1.81 -4.14 11.65
CA LEU A 68 -2.41 -2.90 11.16
C LEU A 68 -2.23 -1.77 12.19
N ASP A 69 -2.51 -2.06 13.46
CA ASP A 69 -2.36 -1.12 14.57
C ASP A 69 -0.90 -0.65 14.68
N LEU A 70 0.08 -1.54 14.48
CA LEU A 70 1.49 -1.15 14.43
C LEU A 70 1.77 -0.15 13.30
N ALA A 71 1.31 -0.43 12.08
CA ALA A 71 1.59 0.40 10.91
C ALA A 71 0.88 1.75 10.92
N GLN A 72 -0.29 1.79 11.54
CA GLN A 72 -1.16 2.97 11.62
C GLN A 72 -0.99 3.72 12.95
N ASN A 73 -0.03 3.26 13.78
CA ASN A 73 0.23 3.77 15.12
C ASN A 73 -1.03 3.89 15.98
N ARG A 74 -1.81 2.81 16.06
CA ARG A 74 -3.05 2.67 16.83
C ARG A 74 -2.87 1.70 17.99
N GLY A 75 -3.87 1.65 18.86
CA GLY A 75 -3.87 0.77 20.03
C GLY A 75 -2.68 1.05 20.95
N GLU A 76 -1.94 -0.02 21.27
CA GLU A 76 -0.73 0.02 22.09
C GLU A 76 0.50 0.58 21.35
N PHE A 77 0.45 0.68 20.02
CA PHE A 77 1.58 1.09 19.17
C PHE A 77 1.65 2.60 18.92
N ARG A 78 1.44 3.40 19.97
CA ARG A 78 1.60 4.85 19.87
C ARG A 78 3.07 5.18 19.58
N PRO A 79 3.38 6.17 18.72
CA PRO A 79 4.77 6.52 18.42
C PRO A 79 5.54 6.86 19.70
N GLY A 80 6.74 6.31 19.85
CA GLY A 80 7.56 6.51 21.04
C GLY A 80 7.21 5.62 22.24
N ALA A 81 6.12 4.85 22.19
CA ALA A 81 5.78 3.93 23.28
C ALA A 81 6.88 2.86 23.44
N THR A 82 7.22 2.54 24.68
CA THR A 82 8.20 1.50 25.04
C THR A 82 7.52 0.41 25.86
N ASN A 83 8.14 -0.77 25.98
CA ASN A 83 7.62 -1.91 26.76
C ASN A 83 6.22 -2.38 26.30
N VAL A 84 5.94 -2.22 25.00
CA VAL A 84 4.68 -2.65 24.38
C VAL A 84 4.56 -4.17 24.49
N GLN A 85 3.39 -4.63 24.92
CA GLN A 85 3.07 -6.03 25.12
C GLN A 85 1.75 -6.36 24.43
N LEU A 86 1.68 -7.53 23.82
CA LEU A 86 0.48 -8.01 23.12
C LEU A 86 0.05 -9.37 23.66
N MET A 87 -1.24 -9.53 23.91
CA MET A 87 -1.82 -10.83 24.21
C MET A 87 -1.97 -11.64 22.91
N MET A 88 -1.26 -12.76 22.82
CA MET A 88 -1.34 -13.68 21.70
C MET A 88 -2.60 -14.56 21.78
N LYS A 89 -2.99 -15.16 20.65
CA LYS A 89 -4.15 -16.06 20.54
C LYS A 89 -4.06 -17.29 21.43
N ASP A 90 -2.84 -17.73 21.75
CA ASP A 90 -2.57 -18.86 22.66
C ASP A 90 -2.50 -18.44 24.14
N GLY A 91 -2.79 -17.18 24.45
CA GLY A 91 -2.80 -16.63 25.82
C GLY A 91 -1.44 -16.23 26.37
N LYS A 92 -0.36 -16.38 25.60
CA LYS A 92 0.96 -15.87 26.01
C LYS A 92 1.11 -14.39 25.66
N ILE A 93 2.09 -13.74 26.29
CA ILE A 93 2.43 -12.34 26.02
C ILE A 93 3.59 -12.29 25.03
N PHE A 94 3.41 -11.51 23.97
CA PHE A 94 4.51 -11.07 23.12
C PHE A 94 5.06 -9.75 23.65
N HIS A 95 6.37 -9.68 23.79
CA HIS A 95 7.09 -8.44 24.10
C HIS A 95 7.64 -7.85 22.82
N PHE A 96 7.22 -6.61 22.51
CA PHE A 96 7.81 -5.84 21.43
C PHE A 96 9.30 -5.60 21.72
N PRO A 97 10.16 -5.38 20.70
CA PRO A 97 11.56 -5.00 20.95
C PRO A 97 11.68 -3.87 21.98
N GLU A 98 12.74 -3.90 22.79
CA GLU A 98 13.04 -2.89 23.82
C GLU A 98 13.49 -1.55 23.20
N LEU A 99 12.64 -0.99 22.34
CA LEU A 99 12.82 0.22 21.58
C LEU A 99 11.50 1.00 21.55
N PRO A 100 11.57 2.33 21.36
CA PRO A 100 10.36 3.10 21.10
C PRO A 100 9.68 2.61 19.81
N VAL A 101 8.36 2.56 19.79
CA VAL A 101 7.59 2.28 18.56
C VAL A 101 7.88 3.35 17.50
N PRO A 102 8.19 2.97 16.24
CA PRO A 102 8.39 3.93 15.15
C PRO A 102 7.15 4.78 14.85
N ASP A 103 7.37 6.02 14.43
CA ASP A 103 6.33 6.86 13.82
C ASP A 103 6.25 6.56 12.31
N PHE A 104 5.13 5.98 11.86
CA PHE A 104 4.88 5.69 10.45
C PHE A 104 4.07 6.77 9.72
N SER A 105 3.82 7.94 10.33
CA SER A 105 3.10 9.06 9.70
C SER A 105 3.74 9.55 8.40
N ALA A 106 5.04 9.33 8.22
CA ALA A 106 5.75 9.65 6.97
C ALA A 106 5.32 8.75 5.80
N VAL A 107 4.77 7.57 6.06
CA VAL A 107 4.29 6.64 5.03
C VAL A 107 2.99 7.16 4.44
N SER A 108 2.89 7.25 3.12
CA SER A 108 1.66 7.72 2.48
C SER A 108 0.51 6.74 2.73
N ASN A 109 -0.73 7.19 2.58
CA ASN A 109 -1.92 6.36 2.81
C ASN A 109 -1.89 5.08 1.97
N LYS A 110 -1.40 5.16 0.73
CA LYS A 110 -1.28 4.01 -0.18
C LYS A 110 -0.04 3.17 0.11
N GLY A 111 0.78 3.56 1.08
CA GLY A 111 1.96 2.85 1.55
C GLY A 111 2.99 2.54 0.46
N ALA A 112 3.04 3.36 -0.60
CA ALA A 112 3.91 3.19 -1.75
C ALA A 112 4.94 4.33 -1.89
N THR A 113 4.84 5.35 -1.03
CA THR A 113 5.78 6.47 -0.98
C THR A 113 5.98 6.89 0.46
N THR A 114 7.08 7.58 0.75
CA THR A 114 7.38 8.08 2.09
C THR A 114 7.84 9.52 2.04
N SER A 115 7.28 10.39 2.87
CA SER A 115 7.69 11.79 2.99
C SER A 115 9.08 11.86 3.62
N ILE A 116 9.96 12.64 3.01
CA ILE A 116 11.27 13.00 3.58
C ILE A 116 11.30 14.48 3.98
N GLY A 117 10.12 15.08 4.15
CA GLY A 117 9.93 16.44 4.64
C GLY A 117 9.69 17.48 3.54
N GLY A 118 9.00 18.55 3.92
CA GLY A 118 8.62 19.62 3.01
C GLY A 118 7.81 19.09 1.83
N ALA A 119 8.31 19.27 0.61
CA ALA A 119 7.62 18.85 -0.62
C ALA A 119 8.39 17.75 -1.34
N TYR A 120 8.95 16.80 -0.58
CA TYR A 120 9.72 15.70 -1.13
C TYR A 120 9.25 14.36 -0.57
N SER A 121 9.24 13.35 -1.43
CA SER A 121 8.98 11.97 -1.05
C SER A 121 9.90 11.01 -1.78
N VAL A 122 10.01 9.79 -1.27
CA VAL A 122 10.83 8.72 -1.86
C VAL A 122 9.98 7.51 -2.23
N THR A 123 10.41 6.80 -3.27
CA THR A 123 9.84 5.54 -3.75
C THR A 123 10.92 4.75 -4.51
N ALA A 124 10.66 3.49 -4.83
CA ALA A 124 11.45 2.76 -5.81
C ALA A 124 11.18 3.27 -7.24
N THR A 125 12.22 3.24 -8.09
CA THR A 125 12.15 3.74 -9.47
C THR A 125 11.24 2.88 -10.34
N HIS A 126 11.21 1.56 -10.12
CA HIS A 126 10.43 0.61 -10.90
C HIS A 126 8.91 0.81 -10.80
N ASN A 127 8.41 1.54 -9.79
CA ASN A 127 7.00 1.93 -9.71
C ASN A 127 6.57 2.89 -10.83
N GLY A 128 7.53 3.47 -11.54
CA GLY A 128 7.26 4.41 -12.62
C GLY A 128 6.64 5.72 -12.13
N THR A 129 6.26 6.57 -13.08
CA THR A 129 5.73 7.93 -12.80
C THR A 129 4.24 8.07 -13.05
N GLN A 130 3.63 7.07 -13.69
CA GLN A 130 2.21 7.10 -14.07
C GLN A 130 1.33 6.32 -13.09
N HIS A 131 1.94 5.50 -12.22
CA HIS A 131 1.23 4.69 -11.26
C HIS A 131 0.43 5.57 -10.28
N HIS A 132 -0.85 5.24 -10.06
CA HIS A 132 -1.78 6.10 -9.31
C HIS A 132 -1.39 6.33 -7.84
N ALA A 133 -0.57 5.45 -7.26
CA ALA A 133 0.00 5.63 -5.92
C ALA A 133 1.22 6.57 -5.88
N ILE A 134 1.82 6.84 -7.03
CA ILE A 134 3.04 7.66 -7.17
C ILE A 134 2.71 9.04 -7.74
N THR A 135 1.87 9.10 -8.79
CA THR A 135 1.45 10.35 -9.44
C THR A 135 0.67 11.24 -8.48
N THR A 136 -0.23 10.64 -7.68
CA THR A 136 -1.00 11.33 -6.65
C THR A 136 -0.87 10.57 -5.33
N GLN A 137 -0.08 11.17 -4.44
CA GLN A 137 0.24 10.68 -3.11
C GLN A 137 -0.68 11.37 -2.11
N SER A 138 -1.00 10.73 -1.00
CA SER A 138 -1.83 11.35 0.02
C SER A 138 -1.33 10.99 1.41
N TRP A 139 -1.42 11.97 2.30
CA TRP A 139 -1.28 11.80 3.73
C TRP A 139 -2.57 12.32 4.35
N ASP A 140 -3.20 11.48 5.16
CA ASP A 140 -4.54 11.73 5.70
C ASP A 140 -5.51 12.20 4.60
N GLN A 141 -6.11 13.38 4.74
CA GLN A 141 -7.10 13.91 3.79
C GLN A 141 -6.50 14.73 2.64
N THR A 142 -5.19 14.98 2.64
CA THR A 142 -4.56 15.87 1.64
C THR A 142 -3.90 15.08 0.51
N ALA A 143 -4.19 15.48 -0.72
CA ALA A 143 -3.58 14.93 -1.93
C ALA A 143 -2.46 15.84 -2.48
N TYR A 144 -1.34 15.20 -2.83
CA TYR A 144 -0.11 15.78 -3.36
C TYR A 144 0.21 15.16 -4.71
N LYS A 145 0.55 16.01 -5.69
CA LYS A 145 0.95 15.55 -7.03
C LYS A 145 2.46 15.58 -7.16
N ALA A 146 3.04 14.50 -7.66
CA ALA A 146 4.44 14.49 -8.07
C ALA A 146 4.62 15.37 -9.32
N SER A 147 5.54 16.34 -9.27
CA SER A 147 5.80 17.27 -10.37
C SER A 147 7.11 16.98 -11.09
N ASN A 148 8.10 16.39 -10.40
CA ASN A 148 9.37 15.98 -10.97
C ASN A 148 10.00 14.86 -10.12
N ARG A 149 11.05 14.20 -10.62
CA ARG A 149 11.83 13.24 -9.86
C ARG A 149 13.30 13.20 -10.25
N VAL A 150 14.14 12.71 -9.35
CA VAL A 150 15.51 12.27 -9.61
C VAL A 150 15.60 10.80 -9.20
N SER A 151 16.35 9.99 -9.95
CA SER A 151 16.51 8.57 -9.69
C SER A 151 17.98 8.14 -9.74
N SER A 152 18.34 7.20 -8.88
CA SER A 152 19.63 6.51 -8.86
C SER A 152 19.34 5.01 -8.67
N GLY A 153 19.67 4.18 -9.66
CA GLY A 153 19.25 2.78 -9.68
C GLY A 153 17.73 2.62 -9.46
N ASP A 154 17.36 1.76 -8.50
CA ASP A 154 15.96 1.55 -8.13
C ASP A 154 15.46 2.47 -7.01
N PHE A 155 16.16 3.56 -6.72
CA PHE A 155 15.73 4.58 -5.77
C PHE A 155 15.31 5.87 -6.49
N SER A 156 14.20 6.49 -6.06
CA SER A 156 13.72 7.74 -6.62
C SER A 156 13.25 8.73 -5.56
N VAL A 157 13.68 9.99 -5.71
CA VAL A 157 13.19 11.14 -4.96
C VAL A 157 12.23 11.93 -5.85
N HIS A 158 11.02 12.16 -5.36
CA HIS A 158 9.98 12.91 -6.04
C HIS A 158 9.83 14.30 -5.41
N ARG A 159 9.72 15.31 -6.27
CA ARG A 159 9.25 16.65 -5.89
C ARG A 159 7.73 16.67 -5.94
N LEU A 160 7.11 17.13 -4.87
CA LEU A 160 5.67 17.34 -4.75
C LEU A 160 5.30 18.79 -5.09
N ASN A 161 4.06 18.99 -5.52
CA ASN A 161 3.52 20.30 -5.86
C ASN A 161 3.20 21.19 -4.63
N LYS A 162 3.16 20.61 -3.42
CA LYS A 162 2.87 21.30 -2.15
C LYS A 162 3.74 20.71 -1.04
N PHE A 163 3.91 21.47 0.04
CA PHE A 163 4.52 20.97 1.28
C PHE A 163 3.53 20.04 1.99
N VAL A 164 4.01 18.84 2.35
CA VAL A 164 3.30 17.89 3.21
C VAL A 164 3.18 18.48 4.61
N VAL A 165 1.96 18.52 5.15
CA VAL A 165 1.67 19.17 6.44
C VAL A 165 1.30 18.18 7.54
N GLU A 166 0.99 16.94 7.19
CA GLU A 166 0.56 15.89 8.12
C GLU A 166 1.73 15.25 8.87
N THR A 167 2.95 15.41 8.36
CA THR A 167 4.17 14.80 8.91
C THR A 167 5.38 15.67 8.58
N THR A 168 6.37 15.67 9.47
CA THR A 168 7.70 16.25 9.20
C THR A 168 8.50 15.40 8.21
N GLY A 169 8.06 14.18 7.94
CA GLY A 169 8.79 13.19 7.14
C GLY A 169 9.96 12.58 7.89
N VAL A 170 10.59 11.57 7.27
CA VAL A 170 11.81 10.95 7.78
C VAL A 170 12.99 11.69 7.17
N THR A 171 13.60 12.60 7.94
CA THR A 171 14.62 13.52 7.42
C THR A 171 16.05 13.00 7.57
N GLU A 172 16.25 11.96 8.36
CA GLU A 172 17.54 11.32 8.59
C GLU A 172 17.59 9.96 7.92
N SER A 173 18.76 9.59 7.40
CA SER A 173 19.01 8.25 6.87
C SER A 173 20.02 7.49 7.70
N ALA A 174 19.96 6.16 7.66
CA ALA A 174 21.03 5.32 8.12
C ALA A 174 22.32 5.66 7.34
N ASP A 175 23.44 5.61 8.02
CA ASP A 175 24.77 5.78 7.46
C ASP A 175 25.23 4.50 6.77
N PHE A 176 25.10 4.49 5.45
CA PHE A 176 25.50 3.39 4.59
C PHE A 176 27.00 3.34 4.31
N SER A 177 27.81 4.25 4.86
CA SER A 177 29.28 4.19 4.72
C SER A 177 29.92 3.25 5.76
N LEU A 178 29.26 3.03 6.90
CA LEU A 178 29.76 2.23 8.04
C LEU A 178 30.05 0.78 7.71
N SER A 179 31.17 0.26 8.21
CA SER A 179 31.49 -1.19 8.19
C SER A 179 30.36 -2.04 8.82
N PRO A 180 30.21 -3.32 8.46
CA PRO A 180 29.30 -4.25 9.15
C PRO A 180 29.41 -4.19 10.68
N GLU A 181 30.63 -4.10 11.20
CA GLU A 181 30.93 -4.05 12.63
C GLU A 181 30.46 -2.72 13.24
N ASP A 182 30.73 -1.59 12.59
CA ASP A 182 30.33 -0.28 13.10
C ASP A 182 28.81 -0.05 12.94
N ALA A 183 28.21 -0.60 11.90
CA ALA A 183 26.75 -0.66 11.76
C ALA A 183 26.11 -1.46 12.89
N MET A 184 26.71 -2.59 13.29
CA MET A 184 26.24 -3.34 14.48
C MET A 184 26.40 -2.51 15.75
N LYS A 185 27.52 -1.79 15.93
CA LYS A 185 27.69 -0.90 17.09
C LYS A 185 26.65 0.22 17.14
N ARG A 186 26.31 0.84 16.01
CA ARG A 186 25.38 1.98 15.94
C ARG A 186 23.91 1.60 15.93
N TYR A 187 23.54 0.56 15.17
CA TYR A 187 22.14 0.15 14.95
C TYR A 187 21.77 -1.19 15.60
N GLY A 188 22.75 -1.94 16.12
CA GLY A 188 22.51 -3.23 16.76
C GLY A 188 21.86 -3.08 18.12
N VAL A 189 20.86 -3.93 18.39
CA VAL A 189 20.09 -3.95 19.64
C VAL A 189 19.99 -5.38 20.15
N ASN A 190 19.78 -5.55 21.45
CA ASN A 190 19.45 -6.86 21.99
C ASN A 190 17.99 -7.18 21.61
N TYR A 191 17.80 -8.22 20.81
CA TYR A 191 16.48 -8.74 20.49
C TYR A 191 16.50 -10.26 20.62
N ASN A 192 15.62 -10.81 21.45
CA ASN A 192 15.57 -12.23 21.79
C ASN A 192 16.92 -12.80 22.27
N GLY A 193 17.65 -12.06 23.11
CA GLY A 193 18.90 -12.50 23.71
C GLY A 193 20.11 -12.46 22.77
N LYS A 194 19.97 -11.89 21.58
CA LYS A 194 21.03 -11.75 20.58
C LYS A 194 21.19 -10.29 20.17
N GLU A 195 22.43 -9.83 20.10
CA GLU A 195 22.75 -8.53 19.48
C GLU A 195 22.59 -8.64 17.96
N GLN A 196 21.68 -7.85 17.41
CA GLN A 196 21.37 -7.84 15.98
C GLN A 196 20.74 -6.51 15.58
N ILE A 197 20.91 -6.13 14.31
CA ILE A 197 20.20 -5.00 13.73
C ILE A 197 18.79 -5.45 13.39
N ILE A 198 17.80 -4.78 13.97
CA ILE A 198 16.40 -4.94 13.63
C ILE A 198 15.88 -3.69 12.94
N GLY A 199 14.86 -3.86 12.12
CA GLY A 199 14.18 -2.75 11.47
C GLY A 199 12.70 -3.01 11.35
N PHE A 200 11.94 -1.94 11.09
CA PHE A 200 10.54 -2.08 10.73
C PHE A 200 10.34 -1.62 9.30
N ARG A 201 9.37 -2.24 8.63
CA ARG A 201 8.83 -1.71 7.37
C ARG A 201 7.33 -1.56 7.45
N ALA A 202 6.79 -0.63 6.67
CA ALA A 202 5.36 -0.40 6.55
C ALA A 202 4.95 -0.06 5.12
N GLY A 203 3.75 -0.47 4.73
CA GLY A 203 3.11 -0.06 3.47
C GLY A 203 1.84 -0.86 3.16
N ALA A 204 1.20 -0.55 2.03
CA ALA A 204 -0.18 -0.96 1.74
C ALA A 204 -0.34 -1.48 0.31
N GLY A 205 -0.92 -2.67 0.20
CA GLY A 205 -1.07 -3.40 -1.06
C GLY A 205 -1.91 -4.65 -0.85
N THR A 206 -2.00 -5.49 -1.86
CA THR A 206 -2.55 -6.84 -1.73
C THR A 206 -1.83 -7.55 -0.58
N THR A 207 -2.62 -7.92 0.42
CA THR A 207 -2.17 -8.60 1.62
C THR A 207 -2.67 -10.05 1.59
N SER A 208 -1.95 -10.95 2.24
CA SER A 208 -2.46 -12.29 2.52
C SER A 208 -2.17 -12.66 3.96
N THR A 209 -2.81 -13.71 4.44
CA THR A 209 -2.57 -14.28 5.76
C THR A 209 -2.18 -15.72 5.63
N ILE A 210 -1.28 -16.17 6.49
CA ILE A 210 -0.98 -17.58 6.69
C ILE A 210 -1.63 -18.01 8.00
N LEU A 211 -2.44 -19.05 7.91
CA LEU A 211 -3.00 -19.74 9.07
C LEU A 211 -2.83 -21.24 8.84
N ASN A 212 -2.13 -21.91 9.76
CA ASN A 212 -1.84 -23.35 9.72
C ASN A 212 -1.23 -23.79 8.37
N GLY A 213 -0.29 -22.99 7.85
CA GLY A 213 0.39 -23.25 6.56
C GLY A 213 -0.46 -22.96 5.31
N LYS A 214 -1.73 -22.56 5.47
CA LYS A 214 -2.61 -22.20 4.35
C LYS A 214 -2.63 -20.68 4.16
N GLN A 215 -2.44 -20.26 2.91
CA GLN A 215 -2.50 -18.87 2.50
C GLN A 215 -3.94 -18.48 2.15
N TYR A 216 -4.35 -17.32 2.64
CA TYR A 216 -5.62 -16.68 2.32
C TYR A 216 -5.34 -15.27 1.81
N LEU A 217 -5.69 -14.99 0.56
CA LEU A 217 -5.53 -13.67 -0.04
C LEU A 217 -6.70 -12.78 0.39
N PHE A 218 -6.42 -11.61 0.94
CA PHE A 218 -7.44 -10.62 1.25
C PHE A 218 -6.85 -9.23 1.15
N GLY A 219 -7.57 -8.36 0.46
CA GLY A 219 -7.19 -6.95 0.39
C GLY A 219 -7.47 -6.35 -0.96
N GLN A 220 -7.26 -5.04 -1.01
CA GLN A 220 -7.37 -4.23 -2.21
C GLN A 220 -6.01 -3.55 -2.40
N ASN A 221 -5.57 -3.46 -3.66
CA ASN A 221 -4.36 -2.74 -4.00
C ASN A 221 -4.42 -1.31 -3.47
N TYR A 222 -3.39 -0.89 -2.73
CA TYR A 222 -3.24 0.49 -2.25
C TYR A 222 -4.40 1.02 -1.39
N ASN A 223 -5.07 0.13 -0.64
CA ASN A 223 -6.10 0.54 0.31
C ASN A 223 -5.45 1.01 1.63
N PRO A 224 -5.68 2.26 2.07
CA PRO A 224 -5.12 2.80 3.30
C PRO A 224 -5.47 2.02 4.57
N ASP A 225 -6.64 1.39 4.61
CA ASP A 225 -7.10 0.61 5.76
C ASP A 225 -6.26 -0.67 5.95
N LEU A 226 -5.53 -1.07 4.90
CA LEU A 226 -4.67 -2.25 4.87
C LEU A 226 -3.18 -1.90 4.99
N LEU A 227 -2.85 -0.68 5.42
CA LEU A 227 -1.49 -0.34 5.79
C LEU A 227 -1.05 -1.27 6.93
N SER A 228 -0.01 -2.06 6.68
CA SER A 228 0.51 -3.06 7.61
C SER A 228 2.01 -2.92 7.77
N ALA A 229 2.52 -3.34 8.93
CA ALA A 229 3.92 -3.22 9.29
C ALA A 229 4.49 -4.56 9.74
N SER A 230 5.79 -4.70 9.62
CA SER A 230 6.50 -5.94 9.99
C SER A 230 7.89 -5.66 10.50
N LEU A 231 8.35 -6.53 11.39
CA LEU A 231 9.72 -6.56 11.86
C LEU A 231 10.63 -7.27 10.86
N LEU A 232 11.86 -6.77 10.75
CA LEU A 232 12.93 -7.26 9.89
C LEU A 232 14.18 -7.48 10.72
N ILE A 233 14.95 -8.53 10.39
CA ILE A 233 16.28 -8.75 10.95
C ILE A 233 17.31 -8.65 9.82
N TRP A 234 18.38 -7.92 10.09
CA TRP A 234 19.49 -7.80 9.16
C TRP A 234 20.24 -9.14 9.03
N THR A 235 20.54 -9.53 7.78
CA THR A 235 21.17 -10.84 7.51
C THR A 235 22.67 -10.87 7.74
N GLY A 236 23.33 -9.72 7.90
CA GLY A 236 24.78 -9.61 7.94
C GLY A 236 25.49 -9.78 6.59
N LYS A 237 24.76 -10.15 5.51
CA LYS A 237 25.35 -10.44 4.20
C LYS A 237 25.68 -9.19 3.39
N THR A 238 24.75 -8.23 3.38
CA THR A 238 24.95 -6.91 2.76
C THR A 238 24.20 -5.86 3.58
N ARG A 239 24.56 -4.58 3.45
CA ARG A 239 23.92 -3.47 4.18
C ARG A 239 22.44 -3.28 3.85
N VAL A 240 21.94 -3.89 2.77
CA VAL A 240 20.56 -3.73 2.29
C VAL A 240 19.73 -5.00 2.39
N THR A 241 20.31 -6.14 2.82
CA THR A 241 19.63 -7.44 2.81
C THR A 241 19.07 -7.79 4.18
N PHE A 242 17.75 -7.88 4.29
CA PHE A 242 17.03 -8.26 5.50
C PHE A 242 16.23 -9.54 5.28
N ILE A 243 16.03 -10.32 6.33
CA ILE A 243 15.10 -11.45 6.34
C ILE A 243 13.86 -11.09 7.16
N PRO A 244 12.66 -11.53 6.71
CA PRO A 244 11.51 -11.54 7.59
C PRO A 244 11.75 -12.50 8.76
N THR A 245 11.32 -12.12 9.95
CA THR A 245 11.58 -12.86 11.20
C THR A 245 10.65 -14.06 11.40
N GLU A 246 11.08 -15.09 12.13
CA GLU A 246 10.22 -16.04 12.87
C GLU A 246 9.75 -15.42 14.22
N PRO A 247 8.63 -15.82 14.85
CA PRO A 247 7.27 -16.00 14.36
C PRO A 247 6.30 -14.84 14.73
N LEU A 248 6.64 -13.92 15.64
CA LEU A 248 5.61 -13.13 16.35
C LEU A 248 5.23 -11.78 15.71
N LEU A 249 6.01 -11.32 14.73
CA LEU A 249 5.60 -10.33 13.72
C LEU A 249 6.07 -10.81 12.35
N LYS A 250 5.97 -12.13 12.12
CA LYS A 250 6.39 -12.74 10.88
C LYS A 250 5.44 -12.31 9.78
N THR A 251 5.94 -11.45 8.90
CA THR A 251 5.34 -11.31 7.58
C THR A 251 6.22 -12.02 6.58
N HIS A 252 5.70 -13.04 5.93
CA HIS A 252 6.21 -13.39 4.62
C HIS A 252 5.90 -12.17 3.72
N GLN A 253 6.82 -11.72 2.90
CA GLN A 253 6.56 -10.79 1.81
C GLN A 253 6.10 -11.59 0.56
N PHE A 254 5.38 -10.97 -0.36
CA PHE A 254 5.27 -11.48 -1.73
C PHE A 254 6.10 -10.57 -2.63
N LEU A 255 6.10 -10.78 -3.96
CA LEU A 255 6.70 -9.86 -4.94
C LEU A 255 6.27 -8.42 -4.58
N ALA A 256 7.11 -7.70 -3.85
CA ALA A 256 6.74 -6.40 -3.35
C ALA A 256 6.86 -5.42 -4.51
N ILE A 257 5.77 -5.27 -5.26
CA ILE A 257 5.57 -4.18 -6.23
C ILE A 257 5.08 -2.92 -5.46
N VAL A 258 4.75 -3.05 -4.16
CA VAL A 258 4.55 -1.90 -3.28
C VAL A 258 5.84 -1.58 -2.53
N VAL A 259 6.22 -0.31 -2.61
CA VAL A 259 7.38 0.21 -1.89
C VAL A 259 7.06 0.34 -0.41
N LEU A 260 7.65 -0.55 0.36
CA LEU A 260 7.68 -0.43 1.80
C LEU A 260 8.94 0.33 2.17
N VAL A 261 8.80 1.35 2.98
CA VAL A 261 9.94 2.01 3.62
C VAL A 261 10.41 1.15 4.77
N SER A 262 11.72 1.08 4.96
CA SER A 262 12.35 0.48 6.12
C SER A 262 12.97 1.53 7.03
N TYR A 263 12.95 1.26 8.33
CA TYR A 263 13.50 2.09 9.39
C TYR A 263 14.48 1.27 10.23
N LEU A 264 15.57 1.90 10.67
CA LEU A 264 16.49 1.36 11.68
C LEU A 264 16.54 2.30 12.89
N TYR A 265 16.82 1.77 14.07
CA TYR A 265 17.00 2.60 15.26
C TYR A 265 18.47 3.00 15.40
N ASP A 266 18.76 4.29 15.36
CA ASP A 266 20.10 4.84 15.55
C ASP A 266 20.32 5.12 17.05
N LYS A 267 21.25 4.38 17.69
CA LYS A 267 21.55 4.55 19.12
C LYS A 267 22.34 5.81 19.44
N GLU A 268 23.05 6.39 18.48
CA GLU A 268 23.76 7.66 18.72
C GLU A 268 22.77 8.83 18.70
N GLN A 269 21.82 8.78 17.76
CA GLN A 269 20.81 9.82 17.60
C GLN A 269 19.53 9.58 18.42
N GLN A 270 19.35 8.38 18.98
CA GLN A 270 18.17 7.94 19.74
C GLN A 270 16.85 8.16 18.98
N LYS A 271 16.84 7.81 17.69
CA LYS A 271 15.65 7.93 16.83
C LYS A 271 15.64 6.89 15.71
N TRP A 272 14.45 6.67 15.15
CA TRP A 272 14.28 5.89 13.93
C TRP A 272 14.75 6.70 12.73
N VAL A 273 15.61 6.10 11.90
CA VAL A 273 16.17 6.70 10.69
C VAL A 273 15.74 5.90 9.45
N PHE A 274 15.61 6.60 8.33
CA PHE A 274 15.28 6.01 7.04
C PHE A 274 16.38 5.04 6.60
N HIS A 275 16.02 3.80 6.31
CA HIS A 275 16.96 2.81 5.80
C HIS A 275 16.83 2.62 4.29
N GLY A 276 15.63 2.64 3.72
CA GLY A 276 15.52 2.45 2.28
C GLY A 276 14.13 2.11 1.82
N VAL A 277 13.96 2.15 0.50
CA VAL A 277 12.74 1.70 -0.17
C VAL A 277 12.91 0.26 -0.65
N THR A 278 11.87 -0.55 -0.50
CA THR A 278 11.91 -1.95 -0.96
C THR A 278 12.16 -1.99 -2.46
N SER A 279 13.19 -2.71 -2.89
CA SER A 279 13.57 -2.83 -4.31
C SER A 279 13.25 -4.22 -4.84
N THR A 280 13.78 -5.26 -4.19
CA THR A 280 13.59 -6.64 -4.63
C THR A 280 13.37 -7.57 -3.44
N VAL A 281 12.62 -8.64 -3.69
CA VAL A 281 12.36 -9.71 -2.72
C VAL A 281 12.77 -11.03 -3.37
N GLY A 282 13.62 -11.79 -2.67
CA GLY A 282 14.04 -13.13 -3.08
C GLY A 282 13.18 -14.20 -2.41
N PHE A 283 12.74 -15.20 -3.19
CA PHE A 283 11.89 -16.29 -2.73
C PHE A 283 12.65 -17.62 -2.67
N ILE A 284 12.40 -18.42 -1.64
CA ILE A 284 12.75 -19.85 -1.56
C ILE A 284 11.60 -20.69 -2.16
N SER A 285 10.36 -20.26 -1.92
CA SER A 285 9.15 -20.83 -2.54
C SER A 285 8.08 -19.74 -2.67
N SER A 286 6.94 -20.04 -3.29
CA SER A 286 5.82 -19.11 -3.39
C SER A 286 5.30 -18.58 -2.04
N THR A 287 5.66 -19.24 -0.94
CA THR A 287 5.24 -18.87 0.42
C THR A 287 6.40 -18.57 1.35
N ASN A 288 7.66 -18.79 0.95
CA ASN A 288 8.84 -18.59 1.78
C ASN A 288 9.84 -17.63 1.14
N ILE A 289 10.28 -16.64 1.90
CA ILE A 289 11.26 -15.66 1.46
C ILE A 289 12.64 -16.01 1.94
N ALA A 290 13.58 -15.77 1.04
CA ALA A 290 14.99 -15.87 1.31
C ALA A 290 15.53 -14.56 1.90
N TRP A 291 15.10 -13.41 1.37
CA TRP A 291 15.59 -12.07 1.75
C TRP A 291 14.84 -10.93 1.03
N THR A 292 15.05 -9.71 1.49
CA THR A 292 14.59 -8.44 0.90
C THR A 292 15.76 -7.49 0.75
N ASN A 293 15.88 -6.85 -0.41
CA ASN A 293 16.85 -5.78 -0.66
C ASN A 293 16.16 -4.43 -0.71
N TYR A 294 16.84 -3.43 -0.15
CA TYR A 294 16.43 -2.04 -0.18
C TYR A 294 17.30 -1.24 -1.16
N ALA A 295 16.68 -0.35 -1.92
CA ALA A 295 17.39 0.64 -2.73
C ALA A 295 17.65 1.91 -1.92
N LEU A 296 18.77 2.56 -2.24
CA LEU A 296 19.34 3.73 -1.58
C LEU A 296 19.70 4.77 -2.66
N PHE A 297 19.82 6.04 -2.27
CA PHE A 297 20.33 7.08 -3.17
C PHE A 297 21.85 7.01 -3.32
#